data_AF-A0A933P9B3-F1
#
_entry.id   AF-A0A933P9B3-F1
#
_cell.length_a   1.000
_cell.length_b   1.000
_cell.length_c   1.000
_cell.angle_alpha   90.00
_cell.angle_beta   90.00
_cell.angle_gamma   90.00
#
_symmetry.space_group_name_H-M   'P 1'
#
loop_
_entity.id
_entity.type
_entity.pdbx_description
1 polymer ?
#
loop_
_entity_poly.entity_id
_entity_poly.type
_entity_poly.pdbx_seq_one_letter_code
_entity_poly.pdbx_strand_id
1 'polypeptide(L)'
;MLLILGYAVVVLLLVTVVAAATSVHLTRHRLMGLADAAALDAADAIDTERFYTGGAGGGGQTGGGRAAGDSASRRTEQTTPDPVPLSDASVRASVSGYLAVAAPLQPFPAPQVGAGTGTPDGVTAQVTLTTTARIPLVSSVLRPWADGVRVTVTARARARAG
;
A
#
# COMPACT_ATOMS: atom_id res chain seq x y z
N MET A 1 -2.33 -32.29 -43.69
CA MET A 1 -1.28 -31.60 -42.89
C MET A 1 -1.60 -30.13 -42.64
N LEU A 2 -2.11 -29.36 -43.63
CA LEU A 2 -2.45 -27.94 -43.45
C LEU A 2 -3.49 -27.65 -42.35
N LEU A 3 -4.57 -28.44 -42.27
CA LEU A 3 -5.64 -28.24 -41.26
C LEU A 3 -5.13 -28.51 -39.83
N ILE A 4 -4.29 -29.53 -39.66
CA ILE A 4 -3.65 -29.84 -38.37
C ILE A 4 -2.73 -28.68 -37.95
N LEU A 5 -1.92 -28.17 -38.88
CA LEU A 5 -1.03 -27.04 -38.61
C LEU A 5 -1.83 -25.78 -38.24
N GLY A 6 -2.88 -25.47 -39.01
CA GLY A 6 -3.75 -24.33 -38.73
C GLY A 6 -4.44 -24.44 -37.37
N TYR A 7 -5.00 -25.62 -37.05
CA TYR A 7 -5.64 -25.86 -35.76
C TYR A 7 -4.64 -25.79 -34.60
N ALA A 8 -3.43 -26.36 -34.77
CA ALA A 8 -2.37 -26.29 -33.78
C ALA A 8 -1.97 -24.83 -33.47
N VAL A 9 -1.88 -23.97 -34.48
CA VAL A 9 -1.61 -22.54 -34.31
C VAL A 9 -2.74 -21.85 -33.55
N VAL A 10 -4.01 -22.13 -33.88
CA VAL A 10 -5.16 -21.55 -33.16
C VAL A 10 -5.18 -21.98 -31.69
N VAL A 11 -4.95 -23.26 -31.40
CA VAL A 11 -4.86 -23.76 -30.02
C VAL A 11 -3.71 -23.09 -29.27
N LEU A 12 -2.54 -22.96 -29.88
CA LEU A 12 -1.39 -22.28 -29.28
C LEU A 12 -1.70 -20.80 -28.98
N LEU A 13 -2.38 -20.12 -29.89
CA LEU A 13 -2.82 -18.73 -29.71
C LEU A 13 -3.79 -18.63 -28.54
N LEU A 14 -4.80 -19.50 -28.47
CA LEU A 14 -5.77 -19.53 -27.37
C LEU A 14 -5.10 -19.79 -26.01
N VAL A 15 -4.19 -20.76 -25.93
CA VAL A 15 -3.42 -21.05 -24.71
C VAL A 15 -2.61 -19.82 -24.27
N THR A 16 -2.00 -19.12 -25.22
CA THR A 16 -1.24 -17.89 -24.95
C THR A 16 -2.14 -16.79 -24.38
N VAL A 17 -3.34 -16.60 -24.94
CA VAL A 17 -4.33 -15.62 -24.47
C VAL A 17 -4.81 -15.96 -23.07
N VAL A 18 -5.16 -17.23 -22.80
CA VAL A 18 -5.61 -17.67 -21.47
C VAL A 18 -4.50 -17.49 -20.44
N ALA A 19 -3.27 -17.90 -20.75
CA ALA A 19 -2.13 -17.70 -19.86
C ALA A 19 -1.85 -16.21 -19.60
N ALA A 20 -2.00 -15.35 -20.62
CA ALA A 20 -1.90 -13.90 -20.46
C ALA A 20 -2.99 -13.38 -19.50
N ALA A 21 -4.24 -13.80 -19.69
CA ALA A 21 -5.34 -13.42 -18.81
C ALA A 21 -5.10 -13.88 -17.36
N THR A 22 -4.65 -15.12 -17.15
CA THR A 22 -4.30 -15.64 -15.82
C THR A 22 -3.13 -14.86 -15.20
N SER A 23 -2.09 -14.54 -15.99
CA SER A 23 -0.94 -13.78 -15.49
C SER A 23 -1.32 -12.36 -15.04
N VAL A 24 -2.21 -11.69 -15.79
CA VAL A 24 -2.76 -10.38 -15.42
C VAL A 24 -3.61 -10.50 -14.16
N HIS A 25 -4.44 -11.54 -14.06
CA HIS A 25 -5.29 -11.77 -12.90
C HIS A 25 -4.46 -12.00 -11.63
N LEU A 26 -3.41 -12.83 -11.71
CA LEU A 26 -2.49 -13.07 -10.60
C LEU A 26 -1.72 -11.81 -10.20
N THR A 27 -1.26 -11.04 -11.19
CA THR A 27 -0.55 -9.77 -10.93
C THR A 27 -1.46 -8.78 -10.20
N ARG A 28 -2.73 -8.66 -10.62
CA ARG A 28 -3.71 -7.80 -9.95
C ARG A 28 -3.95 -8.21 -8.51
N HIS A 29 -4.14 -9.51 -8.25
CA HIS A 29 -4.41 -9.99 -6.89
C HIS A 29 -3.20 -9.81 -5.95
N ARG A 30 -1.98 -10.01 -6.45
CA ARG A 30 -0.74 -9.77 -5.68
C ARG A 30 -0.49 -8.28 -5.45
N LEU A 31 -0.75 -7.44 -6.47
CA LEU A 31 -0.60 -5.99 -6.35
C LEU A 31 -1.59 -5.40 -5.35
N MET A 32 -2.81 -5.93 -5.28
CA MET A 32 -3.80 -5.53 -4.27
C MET A 32 -3.32 -5.85 -2.85
N GLY A 33 -2.84 -7.08 -2.60
CA GLY A 33 -2.31 -7.43 -1.27
C GLY A 33 -1.07 -6.60 -0.87
N LEU A 34 -0.21 -6.26 -1.82
CA LEU A 34 0.95 -5.40 -1.58
C LEU A 34 0.55 -3.96 -1.31
N ALA A 35 -0.47 -3.44 -2.01
CA ALA A 35 -1.04 -2.13 -1.73
C ALA A 35 -1.74 -2.08 -0.36
N ASP A 36 -2.45 -3.15 0.02
CA ASP A 36 -3.10 -3.27 1.33
C ASP A 36 -2.05 -3.30 2.46
N ALA A 37 -0.97 -4.07 2.31
CA ALA A 37 0.11 -4.12 3.28
C ALA A 37 0.87 -2.79 3.40
N ALA A 38 1.13 -2.11 2.27
CA ALA A 38 1.74 -0.78 2.28
C ALA A 38 0.82 0.28 2.94
N ALA A 39 -0.49 0.17 2.75
CA ALA A 39 -1.45 1.06 3.38
C ALA A 39 -1.58 0.82 4.90
N LEU A 40 -1.46 -0.44 5.35
CA LEU A 40 -1.37 -0.80 6.76
C LEU A 40 -0.06 -0.28 7.40
N ASP A 41 1.08 -0.50 6.77
CA ASP A 41 2.38 0.01 7.24
C ASP A 41 2.39 1.53 7.36
N ALA A 42 1.80 2.23 6.38
CA ALA A 42 1.63 3.68 6.45
C ALA A 42 0.74 4.11 7.63
N ALA A 43 -0.32 3.35 7.95
CA ALA A 43 -1.16 3.63 9.10
C ALA A 43 -0.44 3.39 10.44
N ASP A 44 0.31 2.30 10.56
CA ASP A 44 1.06 1.94 11.78
C ASP A 44 2.21 2.92 12.06
N ALA A 45 2.93 3.38 11.02
CA ALA A 45 3.97 4.38 11.17
C ALA A 45 3.45 5.68 11.82
N ILE A 46 2.20 6.05 11.52
CA ILE A 46 1.57 7.27 12.01
C ILE A 46 1.05 7.09 13.43
N ASP A 47 0.47 5.93 13.75
CA ASP A 47 0.10 5.61 15.13
C ASP A 47 1.33 5.60 16.05
N THR A 48 2.44 5.04 15.55
CA THR A 48 3.73 5.02 16.25
C THR A 48 4.24 6.43 16.55
N GLU A 49 4.28 7.33 15.55
CA GLU A 49 4.69 8.73 15.76
C GLU A 49 3.78 9.45 16.76
N ARG A 50 2.46 9.25 16.68
CA ARG A 50 1.48 9.79 17.62
C ARG A 50 1.69 9.25 19.03
N PHE A 51 1.97 7.96 19.18
CA PHE A 51 2.17 7.32 20.48
C PHE A 51 3.45 7.84 21.16
N TYR A 52 4.54 8.04 20.41
CA TYR A 52 5.77 8.59 20.95
C TYR A 52 5.68 10.08 21.28
N THR A 53 4.98 10.86 20.45
CA THR A 53 4.81 12.31 20.68
C THR A 53 3.75 12.62 21.74
N GLY A 54 2.66 11.84 21.81
CA GLY A 54 1.59 11.97 22.79
C GLY A 54 1.86 11.27 24.13
N GLY A 55 2.55 10.12 24.11
CA GLY A 55 2.93 9.38 25.32
C GLY A 55 4.06 10.01 26.12
N ALA A 56 4.93 10.80 25.46
CA ALA A 56 6.00 11.55 26.13
C ALA A 56 5.49 12.65 27.08
N GLY A 57 4.20 13.01 27.02
CA GLY A 57 3.57 13.95 27.95
C GLY A 57 2.91 13.32 29.20
N GLY A 58 2.78 11.99 29.27
CA GLY A 58 1.97 11.31 30.29
C GLY A 58 2.74 10.54 31.38
N GLY A 59 4.06 10.38 31.24
CA GLY A 59 4.88 9.53 32.12
C GLY A 59 5.57 10.23 33.29
N GLY A 60 5.30 11.52 33.52
CA GLY A 60 5.89 12.29 34.61
C GLY A 60 5.22 12.03 35.96
N GLN A 61 5.42 10.85 36.55
CA GLN A 61 5.22 10.64 38.00
C GLN A 61 6.49 10.09 38.64
N THR A 62 7.58 10.84 38.48
CA THR A 62 8.55 11.01 39.55
C THR A 62 7.94 11.97 40.57
N GLY A 63 7.46 11.45 41.69
CA GLY A 63 6.89 12.29 42.74
C GLY A 63 6.39 11.48 43.93
N GLY A 64 7.31 10.95 44.71
CA GLY A 64 6.98 10.48 46.05
C GLY A 64 6.51 11.65 46.93
N GLY A 65 5.54 11.38 47.79
CA GLY A 65 5.28 12.14 49.02
C GLY A 65 4.05 13.05 49.03
N ARG A 66 3.08 12.66 49.89
CA ARG A 66 2.18 13.52 50.71
C ARG A 66 1.67 14.83 50.10
N ALA A 67 0.35 14.94 49.93
CA ALA A 67 -0.53 15.71 50.83
C ALA A 67 -1.94 15.83 50.24
N ALA A 68 -2.91 15.90 51.15
CA ALA A 68 -4.33 16.05 50.90
C ALA A 68 -4.72 17.46 50.41
N GLY A 69 -5.89 17.53 49.78
CA GLY A 69 -6.74 18.74 49.78
C GLY A 69 -6.71 19.56 48.49
N ASP A 70 -7.90 19.79 47.94
CA ASP A 70 -8.27 20.82 46.97
C ASP A 70 -7.66 20.76 45.56
N SER A 71 -8.40 20.11 44.65
CA SER A 71 -8.39 20.42 43.21
C SER A 71 -9.66 19.94 42.52
N ALA A 72 -10.84 20.11 43.14
CA ALA A 72 -12.13 19.96 42.47
C ALA A 72 -12.55 21.30 41.86
N SER A 73 -11.90 21.78 40.79
CA SER A 73 -12.43 22.83 39.89
C SER A 73 -11.54 23.24 38.72
N ARG A 74 -10.35 22.66 38.52
CA ARG A 74 -9.69 22.80 37.21
C ARG A 74 -10.36 21.86 36.23
N ARG A 75 -11.44 22.37 35.64
CA ARG A 75 -11.80 22.23 34.23
C ARG A 75 -10.60 21.66 33.48
N THR A 76 -10.58 20.35 33.32
CA THR A 76 -9.87 19.70 32.23
C THR A 76 -10.49 20.32 30.99
N GLU A 77 -9.86 21.38 30.52
CA GLU A 77 -9.83 21.73 29.12
C GLU A 77 -9.25 20.48 28.47
N GLN A 78 -10.17 19.57 28.15
CA GLN A 78 -9.95 18.38 27.37
C GLN A 78 -9.53 18.91 26.01
N THR A 79 -8.24 19.25 25.94
CA THR A 79 -7.49 19.45 24.72
C THR A 79 -7.52 18.08 24.10
N THR A 80 -8.59 17.79 23.36
CA THR A 80 -8.64 16.71 22.40
C THR A 80 -7.35 16.85 21.62
N PRO A 81 -6.38 15.92 21.77
CA PRO A 81 -5.13 16.05 21.08
C PRO A 81 -5.47 16.11 19.60
N ASP A 82 -5.22 17.27 18.99
CA ASP A 82 -5.39 17.49 17.56
C ASP A 82 -4.75 16.28 16.88
N PRO A 83 -5.49 15.50 16.08
CA PRO A 83 -4.86 14.47 15.28
C PRO A 83 -3.86 15.19 14.39
N VAL A 84 -2.56 14.95 14.64
CA VAL A 84 -1.50 15.34 13.72
C VAL A 84 -1.96 14.89 12.34
N PRO A 85 -2.21 15.82 11.40
CA PRO A 85 -2.92 15.49 10.19
C PRO A 85 -2.06 14.52 9.37
N LEU A 86 -2.67 13.44 8.88
CA LEU A 86 -2.06 12.66 7.81
C LEU A 86 -1.64 13.66 6.73
N SER A 87 -0.36 13.68 6.37
CA SER A 87 0.12 14.50 5.25
C SER A 87 0.36 13.60 4.06
N ASP A 88 0.05 14.08 2.85
CA ASP A 88 0.35 13.33 1.63
C ASP A 88 1.84 12.97 1.52
N ALA A 89 2.71 13.82 2.08
CA ALA A 89 4.15 13.63 2.10
C ALA A 89 4.56 12.46 3.00
N SER A 90 4.01 12.36 4.22
CA SER A 90 4.34 11.26 5.14
C SER A 90 3.82 9.92 4.62
N VAL A 91 2.60 9.88 4.08
CA VAL A 91 2.06 8.66 3.44
C VAL A 91 2.94 8.21 2.26
N ARG A 92 3.36 9.14 1.40
CA ARG A 92 4.23 8.82 0.26
C ARG A 92 5.60 8.33 0.70
N ALA A 93 6.19 8.93 1.74
CA ALA A 93 7.48 8.51 2.29
C ALA A 93 7.39 7.10 2.86
N SER A 94 6.40 6.81 3.71
CA SER A 94 6.21 5.46 4.29
C SER A 94 5.99 4.40 3.21
N VAL A 95 5.09 4.66 2.25
CA VAL A 95 4.85 3.72 1.13
C VAL A 95 6.13 3.49 0.32
N SER A 96 6.92 4.53 0.05
CA SER A 96 8.18 4.37 -0.68
C SER A 96 9.21 3.54 0.08
N GLY A 97 9.28 3.70 1.41
CA GLY A 97 10.14 2.90 2.29
C GLY A 97 9.73 1.43 2.31
N TYR A 98 8.43 1.17 2.45
CA TYR A 98 7.88 -0.20 2.39
C TYR A 98 8.17 -0.87 1.04
N LEU A 99 7.92 -0.17 -0.06
CA LEU A 99 8.16 -0.69 -1.41
C LEU A 99 9.62 -1.00 -1.69
N ALA A 100 10.57 -0.23 -1.14
CA ALA A 100 11.99 -0.49 -1.32
C ALA A 100 12.40 -1.89 -0.81
N VAL A 101 11.72 -2.39 0.23
CA VAL A 101 11.99 -3.71 0.81
C VAL A 101 11.10 -4.80 0.19
N ALA A 102 9.81 -4.52 -0.01
CA ALA A 102 8.83 -5.53 -0.43
C ALA A 102 8.80 -5.78 -1.94
N ALA A 103 9.07 -4.77 -2.77
CA ALA A 103 8.99 -4.88 -4.23
C ALA A 103 9.97 -5.88 -4.86
N PRO A 104 11.26 -5.94 -4.44
CA PRO A 104 12.22 -6.88 -5.02
C PRO A 104 11.86 -8.36 -4.84
N LEU A 105 11.02 -8.67 -3.85
CA LEU A 105 10.59 -10.04 -3.55
C LEU A 105 9.44 -10.50 -4.47
N GLN A 106 8.88 -9.60 -5.28
CA GLN A 106 7.74 -9.91 -6.13
C GLN A 106 8.17 -10.44 -7.51
N PRO A 107 7.38 -11.34 -8.12
CA PRO A 107 7.68 -11.89 -9.45
C PRO A 107 7.36 -10.93 -10.60
N PHE A 108 6.85 -9.73 -10.31
CA PHE A 108 6.51 -8.68 -11.28
C PHE A 108 7.45 -7.47 -11.10
N PRO A 109 7.61 -6.63 -12.14
CA PRO A 109 8.43 -5.42 -12.06
C PRO A 109 8.05 -4.53 -10.89
N ALA A 110 9.04 -3.86 -10.30
CA ALA A 110 8.85 -3.02 -9.12
C ALA A 110 7.72 -2.00 -9.35
N PRO A 111 6.63 -2.06 -8.55
CA PRO A 111 5.51 -1.14 -8.71
C PRO A 111 5.93 0.29 -8.38
N GLN A 112 5.40 1.23 -9.14
CA GLN A 112 5.61 2.67 -8.96
C GLN A 112 4.45 3.28 -8.17
N VAL A 113 4.76 4.28 -7.34
CA VAL A 113 3.76 5.05 -6.60
C VAL A 113 3.06 6.00 -7.57
N GLY A 114 1.74 5.85 -7.70
CA GLY A 114 0.88 6.69 -8.53
C GLY A 114 0.46 7.97 -7.82
N ALA A 115 0.07 8.98 -8.60
CA ALA A 115 -0.32 10.31 -8.13
C ALA A 115 -1.50 10.32 -7.15
N GLY A 116 -2.33 9.27 -7.13
CA GLY A 116 -3.42 9.10 -6.17
C GLY A 116 -3.00 8.67 -4.75
N THR A 117 -1.69 8.57 -4.48
CA THR A 117 -1.17 8.19 -3.16
C THR A 117 -1.05 9.42 -2.24
N GLY A 118 -1.73 9.34 -1.10
CA GLY A 118 -1.84 10.43 -0.13
C GLY A 118 -2.94 10.13 0.89
N THR A 119 -3.53 11.18 1.46
CA THR A 119 -4.62 11.08 2.41
C THR A 119 -5.73 12.08 2.09
N PRO A 120 -6.80 11.64 1.39
CA PRO A 120 -7.83 12.57 0.93
C PRO A 120 -8.59 13.24 2.08
N ASP A 121 -8.73 12.55 3.22
CA ASP A 121 -9.59 12.97 4.33
C ASP A 121 -8.81 13.25 5.62
N GLY A 122 -7.46 13.23 5.60
CA GLY A 122 -6.63 13.40 6.79
C GLY A 122 -6.71 12.26 7.82
N VAL A 123 -7.54 11.23 7.58
CA VAL A 123 -7.75 10.06 8.45
C VAL A 123 -7.62 8.71 7.71
N THR A 124 -7.68 8.74 6.37
CA THR A 124 -7.58 7.55 5.51
C THR A 124 -6.30 7.64 4.66
N ALA A 125 -5.45 6.62 4.71
CA ALA A 125 -4.33 6.47 3.78
C ALA A 125 -4.83 5.84 2.47
N GLN A 126 -4.59 6.51 1.34
CA GLN A 126 -4.85 6.02 0.00
C GLN A 126 -3.53 5.74 -0.69
N VAL A 127 -3.41 4.55 -1.30
CA VAL A 127 -2.20 4.12 -2.02
C VAL A 127 -2.59 3.67 -3.41
N THR A 128 -2.03 4.32 -4.43
CA THR A 128 -2.18 3.91 -5.83
C THR A 128 -0.86 3.35 -6.32
N LEU A 129 -0.84 2.09 -6.74
CA LEU A 129 0.34 1.43 -7.29
C LEU A 129 0.13 1.09 -8.76
N THR A 130 1.17 1.27 -9.56
CA THR A 130 1.17 0.92 -10.99
C THR A 130 2.34 0.01 -11.33
N THR A 131 2.10 -1.09 -12.03
CA THR A 131 3.13 -1.99 -12.55
C THR A 131 2.79 -2.48 -13.96
N THR A 132 3.70 -3.22 -14.59
CA THR A 132 3.51 -3.84 -15.91
C THR A 132 3.54 -5.35 -15.78
N ALA A 133 2.45 -6.02 -16.18
CA ALA A 133 2.39 -7.48 -16.22
C ALA A 133 3.14 -8.02 -17.45
N ARG A 134 4.09 -8.95 -17.22
CA ARG A 134 4.78 -9.69 -18.29
C ARG A 134 3.99 -10.94 -18.65
N ILE A 135 3.75 -11.17 -19.94
CA ILE A 135 3.07 -12.36 -20.44
C ILE A 135 4.10 -13.49 -20.56
N PRO A 136 3.96 -14.63 -19.86
CA PRO A 136 5.00 -15.65 -19.79
C PRO A 136 5.19 -16.47 -21.08
N LEU A 137 4.21 -16.48 -21.99
CA LEU A 137 4.22 -17.33 -23.21
C LEU A 137 4.42 -16.54 -24.52
N VAL A 138 4.74 -15.25 -24.49
CA VAL A 138 5.17 -14.59 -25.74
C VAL A 138 6.53 -15.14 -26.15
N SER A 139 6.48 -16.10 -27.09
CA SER A 139 7.63 -16.57 -27.85
C SER A 139 8.51 -15.38 -28.24
N SER A 140 9.84 -15.55 -28.24
CA SER A 140 10.83 -14.52 -28.57
C SER A 140 10.49 -13.73 -29.84
N VAL A 141 9.76 -14.34 -30.77
CA VAL A 141 9.28 -13.77 -32.03
C VAL A 141 8.27 -12.61 -31.86
N LEU A 142 7.52 -12.52 -30.76
CA LEU A 142 6.53 -11.44 -30.51
C LEU A 142 7.01 -10.36 -29.52
N ARG A 143 8.20 -10.52 -28.92
CA ARG A 143 8.77 -9.55 -27.96
C ARG A 143 8.87 -8.10 -28.47
N PRO A 144 9.14 -7.82 -29.77
CA PRO A 144 9.22 -6.44 -30.26
C PRO A 144 7.89 -5.67 -30.19
N TRP A 145 6.74 -6.36 -30.07
CA TRP A 145 5.40 -5.77 -30.05
C TRP A 145 4.70 -5.89 -28.70
N ALA A 146 5.37 -6.44 -27.69
CA ALA A 146 4.78 -6.72 -26.39
C ALA A 146 5.34 -5.78 -25.31
N ASP A 147 4.80 -4.56 -25.25
CA ASP A 147 5.15 -3.56 -24.20
C ASP A 147 4.59 -3.92 -22.81
N GLY A 148 3.94 -5.09 -22.67
CA GLY A 148 3.28 -5.53 -21.46
C GLY A 148 1.94 -4.82 -21.23
N VAL A 149 1.18 -5.29 -20.24
CA VAL A 149 -0.10 -4.67 -19.86
C VAL A 149 0.11 -3.88 -18.58
N ARG A 150 -0.17 -2.57 -18.61
CA ARG A 150 -0.12 -1.72 -17.41
C ARG A 150 -1.30 -2.06 -16.50
N VAL A 151 -0.99 -2.34 -15.24
CA VAL A 151 -1.97 -2.63 -14.19
C VAL A 151 -1.84 -1.56 -13.13
N THR A 152 -2.93 -0.86 -12.85
CA THR A 152 -3.04 0.14 -11.79
C THR A 152 -4.05 -0.34 -10.76
N VAL A 153 -3.67 -0.31 -9.48
CA VAL A 153 -4.54 -0.68 -8.35
C VAL A 153 -4.50 0.44 -7.31
N THR A 154 -5.63 0.69 -6.68
CA THR A 154 -5.78 1.66 -5.60
C THR A 154 -6.33 0.95 -4.37
N ALA A 155 -5.62 1.04 -3.25
CA ALA A 155 -6.02 0.52 -1.95
C ALA A 155 -6.25 1.69 -0.97
N ARG A 156 -7.05 1.45 0.07
CA ARG A 156 -7.39 2.42 1.12
C ARG A 156 -7.38 1.74 2.49
N ALA A 157 -6.67 2.33 3.45
CA ALA A 157 -6.68 1.89 4.84
C ALA A 157 -6.98 3.07 5.77
N ARG A 158 -7.75 2.84 6.83
CA ARG A 158 -8.10 3.87 7.82
C ARG A 158 -7.25 3.67 9.07
N ALA A 159 -6.58 4.72 9.53
CA ALA A 159 -5.89 4.70 10.81
C ALA A 159 -6.94 4.63 11.94
N ARG A 160 -6.84 3.62 12.79
CA ARG A 160 -7.75 3.46 13.94
C ARG A 160 -7.15 4.26 15.09
N ALA A 161 -7.75 5.40 15.43
CA ALA A 161 -7.40 6.11 16.66
C ALA A 161 -7.84 5.23 17.85
N GLY A 162 -6.87 4.57 18.49
CA GLY A 162 -7.03 3.87 19.75
C GLY A 162 -6.89 4.82 20.94
#